data_AF-A0A1G5SH78-F1
#
_entry.id   AF-A0A1G5SH78-F1
#
_cell.length_a   1.000
_cell.length_b   1.000
_cell.length_c   1.000
_cell.angle_alpha   90.00
_cell.angle_beta   90.00
_cell.angle_gamma   90.00
#
_symmetry.space_group_name_H-M   'P 1'
#
loop_
_entity.id
_entity.type
_entity.pdbx_description
1 polymer ?
#
loop_
_entity_poly.entity_id
_entity_poly.type
_entity_poly.pdbx_seq_one_letter_code
_entity_poly.pdbx_strand_id
1 'polypeptide(L)'
;MGTQLELSKKVAISYKPKKGEEYMSPEQLLYFRQILEKQRDELSEEMNRAVHVMQEEATIFADPNDRASQESDMTLELRNRDRERKLLKKIDETIASIDANEYGYCEKCGVEIGLQRLEARPTASLCIDCKTLQEIREKQMAK
;
A
#
# COMPACT_ATOMS: atom_id res chain seq x y z
N MET A 1 12.90 -4.30 -28.90
CA MET A 1 12.52 -3.41 -27.78
C MET A 1 12.28 -4.16 -26.45
N GLY A 2 12.53 -5.47 -26.36
CA GLY A 2 12.21 -6.29 -25.17
C GLY A 2 13.32 -6.51 -24.15
N THR A 3 14.48 -5.84 -24.25
CA THR A 3 15.66 -6.18 -23.40
C THR A 3 15.84 -5.25 -22.20
N GLN A 4 15.43 -3.99 -22.28
CA GLN A 4 15.71 -2.99 -21.25
C GLN A 4 14.68 -3.00 -20.11
N LEU A 5 13.42 -3.31 -20.41
CA LEU A 5 12.34 -3.47 -19.43
C LEU A 5 12.51 -4.76 -18.60
N GLU A 6 13.00 -5.83 -19.23
CA GLU A 6 13.31 -7.12 -18.60
C GLU A 6 14.51 -7.04 -17.64
N LEU A 7 15.55 -6.27 -18.00
CA LEU A 7 16.69 -6.00 -17.10
C LEU A 7 16.27 -5.16 -15.89
N SER A 8 15.41 -4.15 -16.08
CA SER A 8 14.86 -3.32 -15.00
C SER A 8 14.05 -4.14 -13.98
N LYS A 9 13.26 -5.11 -14.46
CA LYS A 9 12.48 -6.04 -13.61
C LYS A 9 13.35 -7.03 -12.83
N LYS A 10 14.49 -7.49 -13.38
CA LYS A 10 15.39 -8.44 -12.71
C LYS A 10 16.27 -7.81 -11.62
N VAL A 11 16.64 -6.54 -11.75
CA VAL A 11 17.55 -5.88 -10.80
C VAL A 11 16.84 -5.55 -9.48
N ALA A 12 15.59 -5.09 -9.51
CA ALA A 12 14.94 -4.54 -8.32
C ALA A 12 14.52 -5.57 -7.27
N ILE A 13 14.13 -6.80 -7.64
CA ILE A 13 13.79 -7.85 -6.66
C ILE A 13 15.02 -8.25 -5.80
N SER A 14 16.22 -7.84 -6.22
CA SER A 14 17.49 -8.17 -5.56
C SER A 14 18.23 -6.99 -4.94
N TYR A 15 17.63 -5.79 -4.91
CA TYR A 15 18.31 -4.60 -4.38
C TYR A 15 18.66 -4.81 -2.90
N LYS A 16 19.93 -4.57 -2.56
CA LYS A 16 20.43 -4.56 -1.19
C LYS A 16 21.18 -3.25 -0.96
N PRO A 17 20.79 -2.45 0.04
CA PRO A 17 21.44 -1.17 0.31
C PRO A 17 22.92 -1.40 0.63
N LYS A 18 23.79 -0.62 -0.01
CA LYS A 18 25.24 -0.68 0.21
C LYS A 18 25.64 0.27 1.33
N LYS A 19 26.72 -0.06 2.05
CA LYS A 19 27.24 0.82 3.11
C LYS A 19 27.77 2.12 2.48
N GLY A 20 27.27 3.27 2.96
CA GLY A 20 27.68 4.59 2.47
C GLY A 20 27.02 5.02 1.16
N GLU A 21 25.97 4.32 0.73
CA GLU A 21 25.12 4.75 -0.38
C GLU A 21 24.31 5.99 0.02
N GLU A 22 24.12 6.91 -0.92
CA GLU A 22 23.29 8.08 -0.72
C GLU A 22 21.84 7.69 -0.46
N TYR A 23 21.21 8.38 0.48
CA TYR A 23 19.80 8.14 0.82
C TYR A 23 18.90 8.55 -0.34
N MET A 24 17.95 7.69 -0.69
CA MET A 24 17.07 7.85 -1.86
C MET A 24 17.84 8.01 -3.18
N SER A 25 18.90 7.21 -3.33
CA SER A 25 19.59 7.05 -4.61
C SER A 25 18.62 6.64 -5.74
N PRO A 26 18.98 6.86 -7.02
CA PRO A 26 18.18 6.37 -8.14
C PRO A 26 17.90 4.86 -8.10
N GLU A 27 18.84 4.05 -7.57
CA GLU A 27 18.65 2.61 -7.38
C GLU A 27 17.60 2.33 -6.29
N GLN A 28 17.62 3.06 -5.17
CA GLN A 28 16.63 2.96 -4.08
C GLN A 28 15.23 3.37 -4.52
N LEU A 29 15.11 4.52 -5.20
CA LEU A 29 13.82 5.02 -5.67
C LEU A 29 13.19 4.05 -6.69
N LEU A 30 14.01 3.49 -7.59
CA LEU A 30 13.55 2.48 -8.54
C LEU A 30 13.10 1.20 -7.82
N TYR A 31 13.82 0.77 -6.79
CA TYR A 31 13.43 -0.38 -5.96
C TYR A 31 12.05 -0.18 -5.30
N PHE A 32 11.87 0.92 -4.57
CA PHE A 32 10.60 1.20 -3.89
C PHE A 32 9.44 1.43 -4.87
N ARG A 33 9.70 2.08 -6.01
CA ARG A 33 8.69 2.23 -7.07
C ARG A 33 8.18 0.87 -7.55
N GLN A 34 9.07 -0.08 -7.82
CA GLN A 34 8.65 -1.39 -8.30
C GLN A 34 7.88 -2.19 -7.24
N ILE A 35 8.24 -2.07 -5.96
CA ILE A 35 7.44 -2.65 -4.87
C ILE A 35 6.03 -2.07 -4.87
N LEU A 36 5.91 -0.74 -4.94
CA LEU A 36 4.63 -0.04 -4.91
C LEU A 36 3.78 -0.35 -6.15
N GLU A 37 4.36 -0.37 -7.35
CA GLU A 37 3.68 -0.73 -8.59
C GLU A 37 3.16 -2.18 -8.53
N LYS A 38 3.99 -3.11 -8.04
CA LYS A 38 3.56 -4.50 -7.84
C LYS A 38 2.39 -4.59 -6.85
N GLN A 39 2.50 -3.92 -5.70
CA GLN A 39 1.41 -3.89 -4.70
C GLN A 39 0.13 -3.26 -5.25
N ARG A 40 0.24 -2.19 -6.05
CA ARG A 40 -0.88 -1.53 -6.72
C ARG A 40 -1.59 -2.50 -7.66
N ASP A 41 -0.82 -3.20 -8.50
CA ASP A 41 -1.36 -4.11 -9.51
C ASP A 41 -2.03 -5.32 -8.84
N GLU A 42 -1.36 -5.95 -7.84
CA GLU A 42 -1.93 -7.06 -7.06
C GLU A 42 -3.24 -6.67 -6.35
N LEU A 43 -3.26 -5.51 -5.68
CA LEU A 43 -4.44 -5.00 -4.99
C LEU A 43 -5.59 -4.66 -5.96
N SER A 44 -5.27 -4.04 -7.10
CA SER A 44 -6.25 -3.71 -8.13
C SER A 44 -6.91 -4.97 -8.70
N GLU A 45 -6.12 -6.01 -8.97
CA GLU A 45 -6.67 -7.29 -9.41
C GLU A 45 -7.54 -7.96 -8.35
N GLU A 46 -7.13 -7.93 -7.07
CA GLU A 46 -7.91 -8.48 -5.96
C GLU A 46 -9.27 -7.76 -5.82
N MET A 47 -9.26 -6.43 -5.86
CA MET A 47 -10.47 -5.61 -5.83
C MET A 47 -11.41 -5.93 -7.00
N ASN A 48 -10.88 -6.14 -8.22
CA ASN A 48 -11.68 -6.51 -9.38
C ASN A 48 -12.31 -7.91 -9.24
N ARG A 49 -11.55 -8.88 -8.72
CA ARG A 49 -12.08 -10.23 -8.42
C ARG A 49 -13.21 -10.17 -7.39
N ALA A 50 -13.02 -9.42 -6.30
CA ALA A 50 -14.02 -9.27 -5.25
C ALA A 50 -15.33 -8.66 -5.78
N VAL A 51 -15.26 -7.68 -6.70
CA VAL A 51 -16.44 -7.11 -7.35
C VAL A 51 -17.24 -8.17 -8.10
N HIS A 52 -16.55 -9.03 -8.87
CA HIS A 52 -17.21 -10.08 -9.64
C HIS A 52 -17.89 -11.11 -8.73
N VAL A 53 -17.23 -11.56 -7.67
CA VAL A 53 -17.82 -12.49 -6.69
C VAL A 53 -19.08 -11.92 -6.06
N MET A 54 -19.05 -10.66 -5.62
CA MET A 54 -20.24 -10.00 -5.03
C MET A 54 -21.40 -9.86 -6.02
N GLN A 55 -21.10 -9.63 -7.30
CA GLN A 55 -22.14 -9.57 -8.35
C GLN A 55 -22.79 -10.93 -8.57
N GLU A 56 -22.00 -12.01 -8.55
CA GLU A 56 -22.50 -13.38 -8.67
C GLU A 56 -23.36 -13.75 -7.45
N GLU A 57 -22.88 -13.50 -6.23
CA GLU A 57 -23.62 -13.76 -4.98
C GLU A 57 -24.94 -12.99 -4.89
N ALA A 58 -24.98 -11.75 -5.40
CA ALA A 58 -26.20 -10.94 -5.42
C ALA A 58 -27.31 -11.54 -6.32
N THR A 59 -26.97 -12.46 -7.23
CA THR A 59 -27.96 -13.18 -8.04
C THR A 59 -28.51 -14.44 -7.36
N ILE A 60 -27.92 -14.86 -6.25
CA ILE A 60 -28.32 -16.03 -5.47
C ILE A 60 -29.33 -15.59 -4.41
N PHE A 61 -30.57 -16.05 -4.56
CA PHE A 61 -31.61 -15.82 -3.56
C PHE A 61 -31.39 -16.74 -2.36
N ALA A 62 -30.88 -16.18 -1.26
CA ALA A 62 -30.77 -16.88 0.01
C ALA A 62 -32.17 -17.29 0.52
N ASP A 63 -32.23 -18.45 1.16
CA ASP A 63 -33.42 -18.84 1.90
C ASP A 63 -33.60 -17.93 3.15
N PRO A 64 -34.78 -17.95 3.79
CA PRO A 64 -35.04 -17.08 4.94
C PRO A 64 -34.09 -17.29 6.13
N ASN A 65 -33.49 -18.48 6.28
CA ASN A 65 -32.57 -18.80 7.38
C ASN A 65 -31.15 -18.30 7.07
N ASP A 66 -30.73 -18.32 5.81
CA ASP A 66 -29.38 -17.94 5.37
C ASP A 66 -29.25 -16.45 5.06
N ARG A 67 -30.38 -15.74 4.89
CA ARG A 67 -30.40 -14.31 4.54
C ARG A 67 -29.61 -13.44 5.52
N ALA A 68 -29.69 -13.72 6.82
CA ALA A 68 -28.99 -12.94 7.84
C ALA A 68 -27.46 -13.10 7.75
N SER A 69 -26.99 -14.30 7.42
CA SER A 69 -25.57 -14.59 7.22
C SER A 69 -25.06 -13.87 5.96
N GLN A 70 -25.77 -14.01 4.84
CA GLN A 70 -25.42 -13.37 3.57
C GLN A 70 -25.32 -11.83 3.70
N GLU A 71 -26.26 -11.18 4.40
CA GLU A 71 -26.23 -9.74 4.61
C GLU A 71 -25.03 -9.29 5.46
N SER A 72 -24.67 -10.10 6.46
CA SER A 72 -23.52 -9.84 7.34
C SER A 72 -22.21 -9.94 6.56
N ASP A 73 -22.07 -10.97 5.73
CA ASP A 73 -20.89 -11.18 4.87
C ASP A 73 -20.75 -10.06 3.85
N MET A 74 -21.84 -9.71 3.15
CA MET A 74 -21.88 -8.57 2.23
C MET A 74 -21.45 -7.25 2.89
N THR A 75 -21.90 -7.01 4.13
CA THR A 75 -21.52 -5.80 4.88
C THR A 75 -20.03 -5.79 5.23
N LEU A 76 -19.47 -6.94 5.58
CA LEU A 76 -18.03 -7.07 5.84
C LEU A 76 -17.21 -6.81 4.57
N GLU A 77 -17.61 -7.39 3.45
CA GLU A 77 -16.92 -7.23 2.17
C GLU A 77 -16.92 -5.78 1.68
N LEU A 78 -18.04 -5.07 1.81
CA LEU A 78 -18.11 -3.64 1.48
C LEU A 78 -17.11 -2.81 2.31
N ARG A 79 -16.93 -3.13 3.59
CA ARG A 79 -15.96 -2.44 4.47
C ARG A 79 -14.52 -2.76 4.10
N ASN A 80 -14.23 -4.00 3.70
CA ASN A 80 -12.90 -4.40 3.24
C ASN A 80 -12.53 -3.65 1.97
N ARG A 81 -13.44 -3.62 0.99
CA ARG A 81 -13.25 -2.87 -0.27
C ARG A 81 -13.00 -1.38 -0.06
N ASP A 82 -13.69 -0.75 0.88
CA ASP A 82 -13.43 0.65 1.23
C ASP A 82 -12.02 0.87 1.79
N ARG A 83 -11.48 -0.10 2.54
CA ARG A 83 -10.10 -0.05 3.05
C ARG A 83 -9.08 -0.27 1.94
N GLU A 84 -9.33 -1.24 1.07
CA GLU A 84 -8.49 -1.54 -0.10
C GLU A 84 -8.42 -0.35 -1.05
N ARG A 85 -9.56 0.27 -1.38
CA ARG A 85 -9.61 1.49 -2.20
C ARG A 85 -8.79 2.63 -1.58
N LYS A 86 -8.86 2.81 -0.26
CA LYS A 86 -8.06 3.83 0.44
C LYS A 86 -6.56 3.48 0.40
N LEU A 87 -6.22 2.20 0.52
CA LEU A 87 -4.84 1.73 0.40
C LEU A 87 -4.30 1.94 -1.02
N LEU A 88 -5.07 1.58 -2.05
CA LEU A 88 -4.72 1.80 -3.46
C LEU A 88 -4.43 3.27 -3.73
N LYS A 89 -5.33 4.15 -3.28
CA LYS A 89 -5.12 5.60 -3.36
C LYS A 89 -3.82 6.03 -2.65
N LYS A 90 -3.53 5.46 -1.48
CA LYS A 90 -2.31 5.79 -0.74
C LYS A 90 -1.05 5.29 -1.46
N ILE A 91 -1.11 4.15 -2.15
CA ILE A 91 -0.03 3.64 -2.99
C ILE A 91 0.22 4.60 -4.16
N ASP A 92 -0.83 5.04 -4.85
CA ASP A 92 -0.72 6.00 -5.96
C ASP A 92 -0.13 7.34 -5.49
N GLU A 93 -0.59 7.87 -4.35
CA GLU A 93 -0.01 9.07 -3.72
C GLU A 93 1.46 8.88 -3.37
N THR A 94 1.86 7.67 -2.95
CA THR A 94 3.26 7.35 -2.62
C THR A 94 4.13 7.26 -3.88
N ILE A 95 3.61 6.71 -4.98
CA ILE A 95 4.32 6.70 -6.27
C ILE A 95 4.52 8.14 -6.76
N ALA A 96 3.50 8.99 -6.63
CA ALA A 96 3.59 10.40 -6.99
C ALA A 96 4.64 11.17 -6.15
N SER A 97 4.83 10.82 -4.87
CA SER A 97 5.89 11.43 -4.06
C SER A 97 7.30 10.97 -4.47
N ILE A 98 7.44 9.78 -5.04
CA ILE A 98 8.70 9.35 -5.69
C ILE A 98 8.95 10.23 -6.92
N ASP A 99 7.94 10.47 -7.77
CA ASP A 99 8.07 11.36 -8.93
C ASP A 99 8.45 12.80 -8.53
N ALA A 100 7.99 13.26 -7.37
CA ALA A 100 8.28 14.58 -6.81
C ALA A 100 9.63 14.69 -6.08
N ASN A 101 10.38 13.58 -5.93
CA ASN A 101 11.58 13.49 -5.08
C ASN A 101 11.35 13.84 -3.60
N GLU A 102 10.14 13.57 -3.08
CA GLU A 102 9.78 13.80 -1.67
C GLU A 102 9.69 12.48 -0.87
N TYR A 103 9.80 11.34 -1.56
CA TYR A 103 9.75 10.03 -0.94
C TYR A 103 10.91 9.77 0.03
N GLY A 104 10.62 9.03 1.11
CA GLY A 104 11.59 8.67 2.13
C GLY A 104 11.64 9.62 3.32
N TYR A 105 11.09 10.83 3.24
CA TYR A 105 11.17 11.79 4.33
C TYR A 105 9.86 11.86 5.13
N CYS A 106 9.99 12.14 6.42
CA CYS A 106 8.84 12.32 7.31
C CYS A 106 8.09 13.60 6.96
N GLU A 107 6.82 13.51 6.58
CA GLU A 107 5.95 14.66 6.25
C GLU A 107 5.83 15.68 7.39
N LYS A 108 6.09 15.28 8.63
CA LYS A 108 5.92 16.14 9.81
C LYS A 108 7.20 16.86 10.26
N CYS A 109 8.35 16.23 10.17
CA CYS A 109 9.61 16.79 10.68
C CYS A 109 10.77 16.77 9.68
N GLY A 110 10.56 16.26 8.46
CA GLY A 110 11.54 16.26 7.38
C GLY A 110 12.69 15.25 7.54
N VAL A 111 12.76 14.51 8.66
CA VAL A 111 13.83 13.52 8.87
C VAL A 111 13.65 12.30 7.97
N GLU A 112 14.76 11.66 7.62
CA GLU A 112 14.78 10.42 6.87
C GLU A 112 14.00 9.31 7.60
N ILE A 113 13.20 8.57 6.84
CA ILE A 113 12.54 7.36 7.31
C ILE A 113 13.49 6.20 7.02
N GLY A 114 13.82 5.41 8.05
CA GLY A 114 14.75 4.30 7.90
C GLY A 114 14.35 3.32 6.80
N LEU A 115 15.32 2.88 5.99
CA LEU A 115 15.09 2.00 4.84
C LEU A 115 14.35 0.71 5.22
N GLN A 116 14.76 0.05 6.31
CA GLN A 116 14.08 -1.16 6.81
C GLN A 116 12.59 -0.94 7.11
N ARG A 117 12.23 0.29 7.52
CA ARG A 117 10.83 0.64 7.78
C ARG A 117 10.07 0.83 6.47
N LEU A 118 10.66 1.46 5.47
CA LEU A 118 10.06 1.60 4.14
C LEU A 118 9.96 0.25 3.43
N GLU A 119 10.93 -0.65 3.62
CA GLU A 119 10.85 -2.03 3.13
C GLU A 119 9.66 -2.79 3.75
N ALA A 120 9.45 -2.63 5.06
CA ALA A 120 8.31 -3.23 5.74
C ALA A 120 6.97 -2.57 5.36
N ARG A 121 6.96 -1.24 5.16
CA ARG A 121 5.77 -0.48 4.78
C ARG A 121 6.15 0.69 3.87
N PRO A 122 6.12 0.50 2.53
CA PRO A 122 6.60 1.50 1.59
C PRO A 122 5.70 2.74 1.51
N THR A 123 4.45 2.63 1.92
CA THR A 123 3.47 3.74 1.98
C THR A 123 3.57 4.62 3.22
N ALA A 124 4.56 4.39 4.08
CA ALA A 124 4.64 5.06 5.37
C ALA A 124 5.22 6.48 5.24
N SER A 125 4.46 7.48 5.69
CA SER A 125 4.80 8.91 5.47
C SER A 125 5.37 9.66 6.68
N LEU A 126 5.45 9.01 7.84
CA LEU A 126 6.01 9.58 9.07
C LEU A 126 7.17 8.75 9.59
N CYS A 127 8.14 9.35 10.27
CA CYS A 127 9.13 8.59 11.04
C CYS A 127 8.50 7.88 12.26
N ILE A 128 9.25 6.98 12.90
CA ILE A 128 8.78 6.19 14.05
C ILE A 128 8.32 7.10 15.19
N ASP A 129 9.11 8.12 15.55
CA ASP A 129 8.79 9.02 16.65
C ASP A 129 7.51 9.83 16.38
N CYS A 130 7.40 10.40 15.18
CA CYS A 130 6.22 11.16 14.78
C CYS A 130 4.97 10.29 14.73
N LYS A 131 5.09 9.05 14.25
CA LYS A 131 3.97 8.10 14.20
C LYS A 131 3.56 7.67 15.61
N THR A 132 4.52 7.39 16.49
CA THR A 132 4.26 7.02 17.89
C THR A 132 3.54 8.14 18.64
N LEU A 133 4.01 9.38 18.49
CA LEU A 133 3.34 10.55 19.06
C LEU A 133 1.92 10.74 18.53
N GLN A 134 1.68 10.49 17.24
CA GLN A 134 0.35 10.55 16.67
C GLN A 134 -0.57 9.49 17.29
N GLU A 135 -0.11 8.24 17.41
CA GLU A 135 -0.91 7.15 18.00
C GLU A 135 -1.24 7.40 19.49
N ILE A 136 -0.32 7.99 20.25
CA ILE A 136 -0.60 8.40 21.65
C ILE A 136 -1.71 9.45 21.69
N ARG A 137 -1.66 10.47 20.82
CA ARG A 137 -2.69 11.51 20.75
C ARG A 137 -4.04 10.95 20.33
N GLU A 138 -4.08 10.08 19.33
CA GLU A 138 -5.30 9.41 18.87
C GLU A 138 -5.97 8.63 20.02
N LYS A 139 -5.19 7.89 20.83
CA LYS A 139 -5.70 7.18 22.01
C LYS A 139 -6.25 8.11 23.10
N GLN A 140 -5.63 9.27 23.30
CA GLN A 140 -6.08 10.26 24.29
C GLN A 140 -7.38 10.96 23.85
N MET A 141 -7.56 11.19 22.54
CA MET A 141 -8.75 11.84 22.00
C MET A 141 -9.94 10.90 21.80
N ALA A 142 -9.71 9.60 21.66
CA ALA A 142 -10.75 8.57 21.52
C ALA A 142 -11.39 8.16 22.86
N LYS A 143 -10.95 8.76 23.97
CA LYS A 143 -11.42 8.50 25.33
C LYS A 143 -12.26 9.68 25.83
#